data_AF-A0A0I3EQV3-F1
#
_entry.id   AF-A0A0I3EQV3-F1
#
_cell.length_a   1.000
_cell.length_b   1.000
_cell.length_c   1.000
_cell.angle_alpha   90.00
_cell.angle_beta   90.00
_cell.angle_gamma   90.00
#
_symmetry.space_group_name_H-M   'P 1'
#
loop_
_entity.id
_entity.type
_entity.pdbx_description
1 polymer ?
#
loop_
_entity_poly.entity_id
_entity_poly.type
_entity_poly.pdbx_seq_one_letter_code
_entity_poly.pdbx_strand_id
1 'polypeptide(L)'
;MNLDGVRPYCRIVNKKNESISDIAFAHIIKRVKNSSCTHPKAALVFLGEKGFCDSNDVLSIMGQQIPRVFKNKMLYDYVFKNEKSKNDFLKMAESWLPQSEPIVINNDDDALNAAAYFSVKKAKIKTVNDTDFKEYNKVYILGHGSPGSHQLGLGSELIDVQTIISRMKDCGILNVKDIRFTSCGSADKVAPKNFNNAPAESLSCILNSLPFFKEKESLLEQIKKHLENDESLSDGLKISGYHGYGVHYGQELFPYSHYRSTSIPADPEHTVKRSSQKKTFIINKELD
;
A
#
# COMPACT_ATOMS: atom_id res chain seq x y z
N MET A 1 -23.04 14.55 -15.47
CA MET A 1 -23.66 13.40 -14.77
C MET A 1 -23.19 13.44 -13.33
N ASN A 2 -24.13 13.51 -12.40
CA ASN A 2 -23.91 13.69 -10.96
C ASN A 2 -23.12 12.53 -10.36
N LEU A 3 -22.04 12.86 -9.64
CA LEU A 3 -21.21 11.95 -8.86
C LEU A 3 -21.77 11.77 -7.44
N ASP A 4 -23.03 11.35 -7.34
CA ASP A 4 -23.64 10.92 -6.08
C ASP A 4 -23.85 9.41 -6.14
N GLY A 5 -22.94 8.62 -5.54
CA GLY A 5 -23.15 7.19 -5.50
C GLY A 5 -22.05 6.26 -4.99
N VAL A 6 -20.92 6.76 -4.47
CA VAL A 6 -19.89 5.87 -3.90
C VAL A 6 -19.52 6.29 -2.48
N ARG A 7 -20.01 5.56 -1.49
CA ARG A 7 -19.59 5.52 -0.08
C ARG A 7 -19.70 4.05 0.38
N PRO A 8 -18.78 3.53 1.22
CA PRO A 8 -18.41 4.14 2.50
C PRO A 8 -16.89 4.21 2.75
N TYR A 9 -16.33 5.41 2.83
CA TYR A 9 -14.99 5.63 3.35
C TYR A 9 -15.00 6.91 4.19
N CYS A 10 -14.21 6.92 5.28
CA CYS A 10 -14.19 7.98 6.29
C CYS A 10 -13.83 9.33 5.64
N ARG A 11 -14.87 10.10 5.27
CA ARG A 11 -14.77 11.39 4.60
C ARG A 11 -14.66 12.45 5.70
N ILE A 12 -13.47 12.97 5.91
CA ILE A 12 -13.27 14.18 6.72
C ILE A 12 -13.71 15.38 5.85
N VAL A 13 -14.58 16.23 6.39
CA VAL A 13 -15.17 17.37 5.67
C VAL A 13 -14.86 18.70 6.39
N ASN A 14 -14.23 19.62 5.65
CA ASN A 14 -14.15 21.10 5.79
C ASN A 14 -13.32 21.70 6.96
N LYS A 15 -12.43 22.70 6.74
CA LYS A 15 -12.66 24.07 6.19
C LYS A 15 -11.35 24.78 5.77
N LYS A 16 -11.44 25.58 4.69
CA LYS A 16 -10.60 26.71 4.19
C LYS A 16 -9.60 26.43 3.04
N ASN A 17 -9.77 27.30 2.02
CA ASN A 17 -9.05 27.42 0.75
C ASN A 17 -7.64 27.99 0.90
N GLU A 18 -6.66 27.33 0.30
CA GLU A 18 -5.55 27.98 -0.40
C GLU A 18 -5.33 27.24 -1.73
N SER A 19 -5.54 27.93 -2.85
CA SER A 19 -5.34 27.39 -4.20
C SER A 19 -3.85 27.27 -4.49
N ILE A 20 -3.36 26.06 -4.72
CA ILE A 20 -2.01 25.83 -5.22
C ILE A 20 -1.96 26.37 -6.66
N SER A 21 -1.13 27.37 -6.92
CA SER A 21 -1.03 28.01 -8.24
C SER A 21 -0.74 27.00 -9.37
N ASP A 22 -1.65 26.94 -10.34
CA ASP A 22 -1.76 25.96 -11.43
C ASP A 22 -0.52 25.81 -12.34
N ILE A 23 0.39 26.78 -12.34
CA ILE A 23 1.48 26.88 -13.33
C ILE A 23 2.72 26.04 -12.95
N ALA A 24 2.93 25.76 -11.67
CA ALA A 24 4.05 24.94 -11.20
C ALA A 24 3.77 23.43 -11.36
N PHE A 25 2.51 23.01 -11.27
CA PHE A 25 2.10 21.60 -11.28
C PHE A 25 2.18 20.93 -12.66
N ALA A 26 1.75 21.64 -13.71
CA ALA A 26 1.86 21.15 -15.09
C ALA A 26 3.32 20.91 -15.52
N HIS A 27 4.28 21.64 -14.95
CA HIS A 27 5.71 21.43 -15.20
C HIS A 27 6.33 20.28 -14.39
N ILE A 28 5.79 19.96 -13.21
CA ILE A 28 6.26 18.84 -12.36
C ILE A 28 5.86 17.50 -12.98
N ILE A 29 4.62 17.39 -13.48
CA ILE A 29 4.11 16.14 -14.05
C ILE A 29 4.76 15.79 -15.40
N LYS A 30 5.02 16.80 -16.27
CA LYS A 30 5.78 16.60 -17.52
C LYS A 30 7.23 16.13 -17.30
N ARG A 31 7.74 16.18 -16.07
CA ARG A 31 9.12 15.81 -15.70
C ARG A 31 9.24 14.49 -14.97
N VAL A 32 8.18 13.67 -14.84
CA VAL A 32 8.29 12.25 -14.45
C VAL A 32 9.00 11.49 -15.57
N LYS A 33 10.28 11.81 -15.75
CA LYS A 33 11.24 11.12 -16.58
C LYS A 33 11.61 9.86 -15.81
N ASN A 34 11.82 8.76 -16.53
CA ASN A 34 12.74 7.72 -16.09
C ASN A 34 14.13 8.36 -15.96
N SER A 35 14.34 9.14 -14.90
CA SER A 35 15.64 9.68 -14.58
C SER A 35 16.50 8.49 -14.18
N SER A 36 17.59 8.31 -14.91
CA SER A 36 18.70 7.43 -14.54
C SER A 36 19.38 7.97 -13.28
N CYS A 37 18.68 7.90 -12.15
CA CYS A 37 19.21 8.26 -10.85
C CYS A 37 19.40 6.99 -10.04
N THR A 38 20.54 6.95 -9.35
CA THR A 38 21.05 5.94 -8.41
C THR A 38 20.16 5.75 -7.16
N HIS A 39 18.87 6.06 -7.24
CA HIS A 39 17.94 5.84 -6.16
C HIS A 39 17.65 4.35 -5.97
N PRO A 40 17.48 3.89 -4.71
CA PRO A 40 17.25 2.49 -4.43
C PRO A 40 16.00 1.99 -5.15
N LYS A 41 16.20 1.09 -6.10
CA LYS A 41 15.12 0.38 -6.81
C LYS A 41 14.23 -0.31 -5.78
N ALA A 42 12.92 -0.10 -5.89
CA ALA A 42 11.94 -0.73 -5.02
C ALA A 42 10.73 -1.22 -5.83
N ALA A 43 10.07 -2.26 -5.31
CA ALA A 43 8.87 -2.83 -5.91
C ALA A 43 7.67 -2.78 -4.96
N LEU A 44 6.49 -2.59 -5.53
CA LEU A 44 5.19 -2.85 -4.91
C LEU A 44 4.75 -4.24 -5.34
N VAL A 45 4.70 -5.19 -4.41
CA VAL A 45 4.49 -6.61 -4.69
C VAL A 45 3.12 -7.05 -4.22
N PHE A 46 2.32 -7.60 -5.13
CA PHE A 46 1.01 -8.20 -4.83
C PHE A 46 1.10 -9.72 -4.91
N LEU A 47 0.91 -10.39 -3.77
CA LEU A 47 1.05 -11.85 -3.63
C LEU A 47 -0.24 -12.64 -3.87
N GLY A 48 -1.34 -11.98 -4.26
CA GLY A 48 -2.61 -12.64 -4.55
C GLY A 48 -2.53 -13.40 -5.88
N GLU A 49 -3.05 -14.62 -5.89
CA GLU A 49 -3.10 -15.52 -7.03
C GLU A 49 -4.46 -15.51 -7.73
N LYS A 50 -5.54 -15.26 -6.98
CA LYS A 50 -6.91 -15.23 -7.49
C LYS A 50 -7.30 -13.87 -8.07
N GLY A 51 -6.41 -12.89 -8.04
CA GLY A 51 -6.65 -11.54 -8.58
C GLY A 51 -7.62 -10.69 -7.74
N PHE A 52 -8.07 -9.60 -8.34
CA PHE A 52 -8.85 -8.54 -7.67
C PHE A 52 -10.35 -8.78 -7.81
N CYS A 53 -11.09 -8.49 -6.74
CA CYS A 53 -12.56 -8.49 -6.74
C CYS A 53 -13.17 -7.13 -6.35
N ASP A 54 -12.36 -6.20 -5.86
CA ASP A 54 -12.78 -4.88 -5.41
C ASP A 54 -11.89 -3.81 -6.05
N SER A 55 -12.52 -2.80 -6.67
CA SER A 55 -11.82 -1.64 -7.24
C SER A 55 -11.04 -0.84 -6.19
N ASN A 56 -11.46 -0.89 -4.92
CA ASN A 56 -10.78 -0.18 -3.83
C ASN A 56 -9.36 -0.72 -3.58
N ASP A 57 -9.12 -2.01 -3.86
CA ASP A 57 -7.80 -2.61 -3.77
C ASP A 57 -6.86 -2.04 -4.82
N VAL A 58 -7.36 -1.93 -6.05
CA VAL A 58 -6.62 -1.34 -7.18
C VAL A 58 -6.31 0.13 -6.91
N LEU A 59 -7.29 0.89 -6.42
CA LEU A 59 -7.09 2.28 -6.03
C LEU A 59 -6.07 2.44 -4.89
N SER A 60 -6.10 1.56 -3.89
CA SER A 60 -5.11 1.54 -2.79
C SER A 60 -3.69 1.28 -3.30
N ILE A 61 -3.54 0.36 -4.26
CA ILE A 61 -2.25 0.04 -4.90
C ILE A 61 -1.75 1.19 -5.77
N MET A 62 -2.61 1.81 -6.58
CA MET A 62 -2.29 3.02 -7.35
C MET A 62 -1.90 4.18 -6.42
N GLY A 63 -2.66 4.33 -5.33
CA GLY A 63 -2.44 5.30 -4.25
C GLY A 63 -1.03 5.26 -3.65
N GLN A 64 -0.35 4.09 -3.68
CA GLN A 64 1.03 3.96 -3.19
C GLN A 64 2.06 4.78 -3.98
N GLN A 65 1.75 5.14 -5.23
CA GLN A 65 2.65 5.88 -6.11
C GLN A 65 2.33 7.37 -6.18
N ILE A 66 1.11 7.78 -5.81
CA ILE A 66 0.64 9.18 -5.94
C ILE A 66 1.61 10.19 -5.30
N PRO A 67 2.09 10.00 -4.05
CA PRO A 67 3.08 10.90 -3.48
C PRO A 67 4.41 10.96 -4.25
N ARG A 68 4.76 9.88 -4.97
CA ARG A 68 5.99 9.84 -5.79
C ARG A 68 5.82 10.65 -7.06
N VAL A 69 4.66 10.58 -7.71
CA VAL A 69 4.33 11.41 -8.88
C VAL A 69 4.42 12.89 -8.51
N PHE A 70 3.72 13.29 -7.44
CA PHE A 70 3.75 14.70 -7.00
C PHE A 70 5.13 15.18 -6.55
N LYS A 71 5.99 14.29 -6.06
CA LYS A 71 7.37 14.60 -5.68
C LYS A 71 8.38 14.40 -6.82
N ASN A 72 7.92 14.11 -8.03
CA ASN A 72 8.76 13.78 -9.18
C ASN A 72 9.84 12.73 -8.87
N LYS A 73 9.46 11.64 -8.20
CA LYS A 73 10.33 10.52 -7.87
C LYS A 73 10.07 9.36 -8.82
N MET A 74 11.13 8.61 -9.14
CA MET A 74 11.04 7.37 -9.92
C MET A 74 9.96 6.45 -9.34
N LEU A 75 9.01 6.00 -10.15
CA LEU A 75 7.96 5.09 -9.67
C LEU A 75 8.55 3.75 -9.25
N TYR A 76 7.90 3.09 -8.30
CA TYR A 76 8.24 1.70 -7.98
C TYR A 76 7.73 0.75 -9.06
N ASP A 77 8.40 -0.38 -9.27
CA ASP A 77 7.89 -1.42 -10.16
C ASP A 77 6.68 -2.08 -9.49
N TYR A 78 5.60 -2.31 -10.23
CA TYR A 78 4.52 -3.18 -9.81
C TYR A 78 4.87 -4.62 -10.17
N VAL A 79 4.85 -5.51 -9.19
CA VAL A 79 5.17 -6.93 -9.38
C VAL A 79 4.02 -7.76 -8.87
N PHE A 80 3.41 -8.54 -9.76
CA PHE A 80 2.28 -9.41 -9.44
C PHE A 80 2.71 -10.88 -9.39
N LYS A 81 2.09 -11.66 -8.50
CA LYS A 81 2.38 -13.09 -8.36
C LYS A 81 2.21 -13.89 -9.65
N ASN A 82 1.25 -13.51 -10.50
CA ASN A 82 0.98 -14.19 -11.79
C ASN A 82 0.33 -13.23 -12.81
N GLU A 83 0.22 -13.69 -14.05
CA GLU A 83 -0.41 -12.92 -15.14
C GLU A 83 -1.89 -12.64 -14.89
N LYS A 84 -2.62 -13.52 -14.19
CA LYS A 84 -4.02 -13.29 -13.85
C LYS A 84 -4.19 -12.02 -13.01
N SER A 85 -3.50 -11.92 -11.88
CA SER A 85 -3.57 -10.76 -10.98
C SER A 85 -3.07 -9.48 -11.65
N LYS A 86 -2.03 -9.58 -12.50
CA LYS A 86 -1.54 -8.46 -13.31
C LYS A 86 -2.59 -7.95 -14.29
N ASN A 87 -3.25 -8.84 -15.03
CA ASN A 87 -4.27 -8.49 -16.01
C ASN A 87 -5.53 -7.94 -15.34
N ASP A 88 -5.94 -8.52 -14.20
CA ASP A 88 -7.05 -8.00 -13.40
C ASP A 88 -6.76 -6.57 -12.91
N PHE A 89 -5.54 -6.31 -12.40
CA PHE A 89 -5.11 -4.97 -12.03
C PHE A 89 -5.16 -3.99 -13.21
N LEU A 90 -4.58 -4.36 -14.34
CA LEU A 90 -4.54 -3.49 -15.53
C LEU A 90 -5.95 -3.17 -16.03
N LYS A 91 -6.80 -4.19 -16.19
CA LYS A 91 -8.18 -4.03 -16.65
C LYS A 91 -8.97 -3.10 -15.74
N MET A 92 -8.87 -3.30 -14.42
CA MET A 92 -9.55 -2.45 -13.45
C MET A 92 -8.96 -1.04 -13.43
N ALA A 93 -7.63 -0.89 -13.37
CA ALA A 93 -7.00 0.43 -13.38
C ALA A 93 -7.41 1.23 -14.63
N GLU A 94 -7.40 0.61 -15.81
CA GLU A 94 -7.79 1.24 -17.07
C GLU A 94 -9.24 1.69 -17.13
N SER A 95 -10.16 1.05 -16.38
CA SER A 95 -11.55 1.53 -16.31
C SER A 95 -11.71 2.83 -15.52
N TRP A 96 -10.74 3.17 -14.66
CA TRP A 96 -10.75 4.41 -13.87
C TRP A 96 -9.90 5.51 -14.48
N LEU A 97 -8.93 5.16 -15.33
CA LEU A 97 -7.96 6.11 -15.84
C LEU A 97 -8.46 6.87 -17.07
N PRO A 98 -8.04 8.13 -17.24
CA PRO A 98 -8.19 8.84 -18.50
C PRO A 98 -7.60 8.03 -19.66
N GLN A 99 -8.28 8.03 -20.81
CA GLN A 99 -7.82 7.32 -22.02
C GLN A 99 -6.61 8.00 -22.67
N SER A 100 -6.48 9.31 -22.51
CA SER A 100 -5.37 10.12 -23.00
C SER A 100 -4.53 10.68 -21.85
N GLU A 101 -3.27 11.01 -22.14
CA GLU A 101 -2.38 11.65 -21.17
C GLU A 101 -2.96 13.01 -20.75
N PRO A 102 -3.19 13.26 -19.44
CA PRO A 102 -3.74 14.54 -18.99
C PRO A 102 -2.79 15.71 -19.29
N ILE A 103 -3.27 16.69 -20.04
CA ILE A 103 -2.47 17.83 -20.54
C ILE A 103 -2.77 19.13 -19.77
N VAL A 104 -3.93 19.20 -19.11
CA VAL A 104 -4.42 20.37 -18.37
C VAL A 104 -4.82 19.94 -16.97
N ILE A 105 -4.47 20.75 -15.97
CA ILE A 105 -4.79 20.55 -14.55
C ILE A 105 -5.36 21.88 -14.06
N ASN A 106 -6.65 21.90 -13.68
CA ASN A 106 -7.32 23.13 -13.23
C ASN A 106 -7.71 23.09 -11.74
N ASN A 107 -7.61 21.92 -11.10
CA ASN A 107 -7.98 21.71 -9.71
C ASN A 107 -7.28 20.46 -9.14
N ASP A 108 -7.48 20.22 -7.85
CA ASP A 108 -6.87 19.11 -7.13
C ASP A 108 -7.33 17.73 -7.64
N ASP A 109 -8.57 17.60 -8.09
CA ASP A 109 -9.10 16.34 -8.65
C ASP A 109 -8.45 16.03 -10.02
N ASP A 110 -8.25 17.05 -10.86
CA ASP A 110 -7.48 16.92 -12.11
C ASP A 110 -6.04 16.48 -11.81
N ALA A 111 -5.43 17.07 -10.78
CA ALA A 111 -4.07 16.73 -10.37
C ALA A 111 -3.96 15.28 -9.87
N LEU A 112 -4.95 14.82 -9.10
CA LEU A 112 -5.06 13.44 -8.65
C LEU A 112 -5.28 12.46 -9.80
N ASN A 113 -6.18 12.77 -10.72
CA ASN A 113 -6.43 11.96 -11.92
C ASN A 113 -5.19 11.86 -12.80
N ALA A 114 -4.46 12.97 -12.96
CA ALA A 114 -3.15 12.97 -13.62
C ALA A 114 -2.17 12.06 -12.87
N ALA A 115 -2.01 12.24 -11.56
CA ALA A 115 -1.11 11.40 -10.78
C ALA A 115 -1.46 9.91 -10.86
N ALA A 116 -2.75 9.55 -10.83
CA ALA A 116 -3.23 8.19 -11.04
C ALA A 116 -2.83 7.67 -12.42
N TYR A 117 -3.07 8.44 -13.49
CA TYR A 117 -2.67 8.10 -14.85
C TYR A 117 -1.18 7.80 -14.95
N PHE A 118 -0.32 8.73 -14.48
CA PHE A 118 1.12 8.55 -14.54
C PHE A 118 1.62 7.40 -13.68
N SER A 119 0.98 7.15 -12.52
CA SER A 119 1.36 6.05 -11.64
C SER A 119 1.27 4.68 -12.30
N VAL A 120 0.28 4.48 -13.19
CA VAL A 120 0.10 3.21 -13.91
C VAL A 120 0.83 3.24 -15.25
N LYS A 121 0.60 4.26 -16.09
CA LYS A 121 1.08 4.28 -17.48
C LYS A 121 2.60 4.51 -17.61
N LYS A 122 3.28 5.00 -16.57
CA LYS A 122 4.75 5.17 -16.57
C LYS A 122 5.49 4.20 -15.66
N ALA A 123 4.81 3.46 -14.77
CA ALA A 123 5.45 2.44 -13.96
C ALA A 123 5.74 1.17 -14.77
N LYS A 124 6.79 0.44 -14.40
CA LYS A 124 7.01 -0.92 -14.93
C LYS A 124 6.04 -1.87 -14.23
N ILE A 125 5.32 -2.67 -15.02
CA ILE A 125 4.35 -3.66 -14.53
C ILE A 125 4.82 -5.04 -14.97
N LYS A 126 5.10 -5.92 -14.02
CA LYS A 126 5.76 -7.21 -14.23
C LYS A 126 5.09 -8.32 -13.43
N THR A 127 5.45 -9.56 -13.75
CA THR A 127 5.21 -10.70 -12.84
C THR A 127 6.46 -11.06 -12.07
N VAL A 128 6.32 -11.90 -11.04
CA VAL A 128 7.47 -12.47 -10.30
C VAL A 128 8.42 -13.26 -11.20
N ASN A 129 7.92 -13.89 -12.27
CA ASN A 129 8.76 -14.65 -13.22
C ASN A 129 9.69 -13.73 -14.03
N ASP A 130 9.29 -12.47 -14.23
CA ASP A 130 10.05 -11.46 -14.98
C ASP A 130 10.91 -10.56 -14.06
N THR A 131 11.10 -10.99 -12.80
CA THR A 131 11.66 -10.14 -11.75
C THR A 131 12.81 -10.82 -11.02
N ASP A 132 14.02 -10.29 -11.16
CA ASP A 132 15.11 -10.59 -10.23
C ASP A 132 14.99 -9.68 -8.99
N PHE A 133 14.58 -10.27 -7.87
CA PHE A 133 14.41 -9.52 -6.63
C PHE A 133 15.73 -8.98 -6.05
N LYS A 134 16.89 -9.52 -6.44
CA LYS A 134 18.21 -9.03 -5.98
C LYS A 134 18.53 -7.62 -6.47
N GLU A 135 17.86 -7.16 -7.53
CA GLU A 135 18.01 -5.80 -8.05
C GLU A 135 17.34 -4.74 -7.16
N TYR A 136 16.49 -5.14 -6.21
CA TYR A 136 15.75 -4.22 -5.34
C TYR A 136 16.40 -4.09 -3.97
N ASN A 137 16.49 -2.86 -3.50
CA ASN A 137 16.97 -2.55 -2.15
C ASN A 137 15.88 -2.70 -1.10
N LYS A 138 14.62 -2.62 -1.53
CA LYS A 138 13.45 -2.81 -0.67
C LYS A 138 12.24 -3.25 -1.47
N VAL A 139 11.35 -3.98 -0.83
CA VAL A 139 10.05 -4.37 -1.41
C VAL A 139 8.93 -3.98 -0.46
N TYR A 140 7.79 -3.64 -1.03
CA TYR A 140 6.57 -3.35 -0.30
C TYR A 140 5.56 -4.46 -0.59
N ILE A 141 5.21 -5.25 0.42
CA ILE A 141 4.15 -6.25 0.29
C ILE A 141 2.82 -5.54 0.46
N LEU A 142 2.02 -5.56 -0.62
CA LEU A 142 0.70 -4.97 -0.69
C LEU A 142 -0.31 -5.89 0.00
N GLY A 143 -1.42 -5.30 0.46
CA GLY A 143 -2.53 -6.04 1.05
C GLY A 143 -3.22 -5.27 2.18
N HIS A 144 -4.35 -5.81 2.61
CA HIS A 144 -5.14 -5.31 3.74
C HIS A 144 -4.78 -6.08 5.00
N GLY A 145 -4.52 -5.34 6.07
CA GLY A 145 -4.32 -5.91 7.39
C GLY A 145 -5.41 -5.43 8.33
N SER A 146 -5.50 -6.10 9.46
CA SER A 146 -6.31 -5.68 10.58
C SER A 146 -5.50 -5.83 11.87
N PRO A 147 -5.64 -4.93 12.85
CA PRO A 147 -5.03 -5.09 14.16
C PRO A 147 -5.34 -6.45 14.79
N GLY A 148 -4.31 -7.12 15.32
CA GLY A 148 -4.47 -8.43 15.97
C GLY A 148 -4.82 -9.59 15.02
N SER A 149 -4.94 -9.35 13.71
CA SER A 149 -5.07 -10.43 12.73
C SER A 149 -3.71 -10.91 12.27
N HIS A 150 -3.56 -12.22 12.11
CA HIS A 150 -2.38 -12.85 11.50
C HIS A 150 -2.63 -13.21 10.03
N GLN A 151 -3.54 -12.49 9.38
CA GLN A 151 -3.88 -12.71 7.98
C GLN A 151 -3.68 -11.43 7.16
N LEU A 152 -3.49 -11.62 5.86
CA LEU A 152 -3.37 -10.55 4.89
C LEU A 152 -4.43 -10.73 3.80
N GLY A 153 -5.28 -9.73 3.64
CA GLY A 153 -6.23 -9.66 2.53
C GLY A 153 -5.53 -9.24 1.24
N LEU A 154 -5.73 -10.00 0.16
CA LEU A 154 -5.12 -9.81 -1.14
C LEU A 154 -6.17 -10.00 -2.24
N GLY A 155 -6.86 -8.93 -2.63
CA GLY A 155 -7.95 -9.07 -3.59
C GLY A 155 -9.05 -9.95 -3.02
N SER A 156 -9.36 -11.03 -3.73
CA SER A 156 -10.35 -12.02 -3.32
C SER A 156 -9.85 -13.07 -2.31
N GLU A 157 -8.60 -12.97 -1.86
CA GLU A 157 -7.99 -13.95 -0.94
C GLU A 157 -7.77 -13.36 0.45
N LEU A 158 -7.89 -14.23 1.45
CA LEU A 158 -7.39 -14.00 2.79
C LEU A 158 -6.37 -15.09 3.09
N ILE A 159 -5.11 -14.71 3.26
CA ILE A 159 -4.00 -15.66 3.45
C ILE A 159 -3.37 -15.52 4.83
N ASP A 160 -2.94 -16.63 5.41
CA ASP A 160 -2.29 -16.68 6.72
C ASP A 160 -0.77 -16.45 6.64
N VAL A 161 -0.11 -16.37 7.79
CA VAL A 161 1.34 -16.16 7.91
C VAL A 161 2.14 -17.21 7.14
N GLN A 162 1.79 -18.49 7.26
CA GLN A 162 2.52 -19.57 6.58
C GLN A 162 2.45 -19.41 5.07
N THR A 163 1.27 -19.10 4.53
CA THR A 163 1.05 -18.84 3.11
C THR A 163 1.79 -17.59 2.65
N ILE A 164 1.80 -16.52 3.45
CA ILE A 164 2.58 -15.29 3.16
C ILE A 164 4.07 -15.63 3.02
N ILE A 165 4.65 -16.31 4.01
CA ILE A 165 6.08 -16.68 4.02
C ILE A 165 6.41 -17.61 2.86
N SER A 166 5.60 -18.65 2.64
CA SER A 166 5.77 -19.60 1.54
C SER A 166 5.78 -18.87 0.19
N ARG A 167 4.78 -18.02 -0.08
CA ARG A 167 4.72 -17.21 -1.32
C ARG A 167 5.92 -16.27 -1.45
N MET A 168 6.39 -15.67 -0.35
CA MET A 168 7.58 -14.81 -0.37
C MET A 168 8.85 -15.59 -0.71
N LYS A 169 8.99 -16.81 -0.17
CA LYS A 169 10.12 -17.71 -0.44
C LYS A 169 10.12 -18.16 -1.90
N ASP A 170 8.99 -18.67 -2.38
CA ASP A 170 8.81 -19.17 -3.75
C ASP A 170 9.05 -18.09 -4.80
N CYS A 171 8.71 -16.84 -4.50
CA CYS A 171 8.94 -15.71 -5.40
C CYS A 171 10.36 -15.13 -5.31
N GLY A 172 11.24 -15.66 -4.43
CA GLY A 172 12.58 -15.13 -4.23
C GLY A 172 12.64 -13.76 -3.53
N ILE A 173 11.55 -13.33 -2.91
CA ILE A 173 11.43 -12.02 -2.25
C ILE A 173 12.31 -11.95 -0.99
N LEU A 174 12.51 -13.08 -0.32
CA LEU A 174 13.36 -13.18 0.87
C LEU A 174 14.85 -12.91 0.59
N ASN A 175 15.25 -12.76 -0.68
CA ASN A 175 16.58 -12.25 -1.06
C ASN A 175 16.75 -10.74 -0.86
N VAL A 176 15.66 -10.00 -0.57
CA VAL A 176 15.68 -8.55 -0.36
C VAL A 176 15.82 -8.24 1.12
N LYS A 177 16.82 -7.40 1.48
CA LYS A 177 17.13 -7.07 2.88
C LYS A 177 16.12 -6.15 3.58
N ASP A 178 15.19 -5.50 2.88
CA ASP A 178 14.20 -4.56 3.47
C ASP A 178 12.81 -4.84 2.89
N ILE A 179 12.01 -5.58 3.63
CA ILE A 179 10.65 -5.98 3.27
C ILE A 179 9.65 -5.20 4.13
N ARG A 180 8.65 -4.58 3.51
CA ARG A 180 7.70 -3.70 4.21
C ARG A 180 6.25 -4.05 3.86
N PHE A 181 5.47 -4.50 4.82
CA PHE A 181 4.04 -4.72 4.67
C PHE A 181 3.31 -3.37 4.71
N THR A 182 2.60 -2.98 3.65
CA THR A 182 1.89 -1.69 3.59
C THR A 182 0.52 -1.72 4.25
N SER A 183 0.05 -2.91 4.62
CA SER A 183 -1.23 -3.15 5.30
C SER A 183 -1.43 -2.28 6.54
N CYS A 184 -2.65 -1.77 6.72
CA CYS A 184 -3.08 -1.08 7.93
C CYS A 184 -3.01 -2.02 9.15
N GLY A 185 -2.68 -1.48 10.32
CA GLY A 185 -2.67 -2.24 11.57
C GLY A 185 -1.76 -3.47 11.63
N SER A 186 -0.84 -3.65 10.67
CA SER A 186 -0.01 -4.86 10.60
C SER A 186 1.01 -4.97 11.74
N ALA A 187 1.27 -3.87 12.43
CA ALA A 187 2.07 -3.82 13.65
C ALA A 187 1.21 -3.73 14.93
N ASP A 188 -0.12 -3.63 14.82
CA ASP A 188 -1.04 -3.51 15.94
C ASP A 188 -1.43 -4.88 16.48
N LYS A 189 -1.41 -5.03 17.80
CA LYS A 189 -1.70 -6.28 18.52
C LYS A 189 -3.19 -6.47 18.81
N VAL A 190 -3.90 -5.37 19.02
CA VAL A 190 -5.29 -5.39 19.48
C VAL A 190 -6.06 -4.37 18.65
N ALA A 191 -7.26 -4.76 18.22
CA ALA A 191 -8.19 -3.84 17.60
C ALA A 191 -8.57 -2.70 18.58
N PRO A 192 -8.58 -1.43 18.15
CA PRO A 192 -8.98 -0.35 19.04
C PRO A 192 -10.40 -0.57 19.57
N LYS A 193 -10.63 -0.22 20.84
CA LYS A 193 -11.79 -0.67 21.62
C LYS A 193 -13.17 -0.21 21.12
N ASN A 194 -13.26 0.77 20.21
CA ASN A 194 -14.53 1.36 19.79
C ASN A 194 -14.71 1.32 18.27
N PHE A 195 -15.60 0.44 17.80
CA PHE A 195 -16.05 0.34 16.41
C PHE A 195 -17.43 0.96 16.16
N ASN A 196 -18.07 1.56 17.17
CA ASN A 196 -19.48 1.96 17.11
C ASN A 196 -19.85 2.95 15.99
N ASN A 197 -18.87 3.56 15.30
CA ASN A 197 -19.10 4.54 14.23
C ASN A 197 -18.39 4.22 12.90
N ALA A 198 -17.89 3.00 12.67
CA ALA A 198 -17.28 2.65 11.38
C ALA A 198 -18.34 2.11 10.39
N PRO A 199 -18.52 2.69 9.20
CA PRO A 199 -19.42 2.14 8.20
C PRO A 199 -18.87 0.80 7.69
N ALA A 200 -19.65 -0.25 7.88
CA ALA A 200 -19.36 -1.60 7.42
C ALA A 200 -19.61 -1.68 5.92
N GLU A 201 -18.56 -1.78 5.09
CA GLU A 201 -18.61 -2.30 3.70
C GLU A 201 -17.25 -2.15 2.99
N SER A 202 -16.33 -3.07 3.27
CA SER A 202 -15.25 -3.57 2.38
C SER A 202 -14.64 -4.79 3.07
N LEU A 203 -13.77 -5.58 2.44
CA LEU A 203 -13.11 -6.80 2.99
C LEU A 203 -12.62 -6.71 4.45
N SER A 204 -12.46 -5.51 5.00
CA SER A 204 -12.52 -5.23 6.45
C SER A 204 -13.61 -5.99 7.24
N CYS A 205 -14.78 -6.30 6.64
CA CYS A 205 -15.88 -7.04 7.28
C CYS A 205 -15.56 -8.51 7.56
N ILE A 206 -14.66 -9.17 6.80
CA ILE A 206 -14.27 -10.56 7.10
C ILE A 206 -13.31 -10.59 8.29
N LEU A 207 -12.42 -9.59 8.39
CA LEU A 207 -11.47 -9.48 9.49
C LEU A 207 -12.09 -8.92 10.79
N ASN A 208 -13.15 -8.12 10.67
CA ASN A 208 -13.83 -7.48 11.81
C ASN A 208 -14.99 -8.31 12.39
N SER A 209 -15.38 -9.43 11.77
CA SER A 209 -16.52 -10.26 12.22
C SER A 209 -16.11 -11.47 13.07
N LEU A 210 -14.83 -11.66 13.36
CA LEU A 210 -14.35 -12.80 14.16
C LEU A 210 -14.29 -12.45 15.65
N PRO A 211 -15.18 -12.99 16.52
CA PRO A 211 -15.32 -12.57 17.92
C PRO A 211 -14.25 -13.13 18.87
N PHE A 212 -13.10 -13.60 18.37
CA PHE A 212 -12.17 -14.39 19.17
C PHE A 212 -10.71 -14.18 18.78
N PHE A 213 -10.14 -13.00 19.05
CA PHE A 213 -8.68 -12.86 19.06
C PHE A 213 -8.21 -12.25 20.38
N LYS A 214 -7.97 -13.15 21.36
CA LYS A 214 -7.11 -12.90 22.53
C LYS A 214 -5.63 -13.00 22.12
N GLU A 215 -5.27 -12.56 20.92
CA GLU A 215 -3.89 -12.71 20.45
C GLU A 215 -3.05 -11.50 20.85
N LYS A 216 -1.92 -11.77 21.50
CA LYS A 216 -1.02 -10.75 22.06
C LYS A 216 0.00 -10.22 21.05
N GLU A 217 -0.11 -10.65 19.79
CA GLU A 217 0.92 -10.48 18.77
C GLU A 217 0.31 -9.99 17.46
N SER A 218 1.02 -9.08 16.82
CA SER A 218 0.68 -8.53 15.51
C SER A 218 1.09 -9.47 14.37
N LEU A 219 0.50 -9.28 13.18
CA LEU A 219 0.95 -9.94 11.94
C LEU A 219 2.47 -9.88 11.78
N LEU A 220 3.06 -8.69 12.00
CA LEU A 220 4.50 -8.48 11.86
C LEU A 220 5.31 -9.31 12.86
N GLU A 221 4.84 -9.48 14.11
CA GLU A 221 5.52 -10.30 15.12
C GLU A 221 5.45 -11.79 14.80
N GLN A 222 4.35 -12.26 14.21
CA GLN A 222 4.23 -13.65 13.77
C GLN A 222 5.12 -13.95 12.56
N ILE A 223 5.18 -13.03 11.61
CA ILE A 223 6.12 -13.10 10.47
C ILE A 223 7.56 -13.13 10.98
N LYS A 224 7.91 -12.28 11.95
CA LYS A 224 9.22 -12.27 12.60
C LYS A 224 9.59 -13.66 13.11
N LYS A 225 8.73 -14.26 13.94
CA LYS A 225 8.98 -15.58 14.54
C LYS A 225 9.20 -16.67 13.50
N HIS A 226 8.39 -16.69 12.43
CA HIS A 226 8.56 -17.68 11.36
C HIS A 226 9.90 -17.51 10.63
N LEU A 227 10.32 -16.27 10.39
CA LEU A 227 11.58 -15.99 9.70
C LEU A 227 12.81 -16.23 10.58
N GLU A 228 12.74 -15.97 11.89
CA GLU A 228 13.84 -16.28 12.83
C GLU A 228 14.18 -17.77 12.86
N ASN A 229 13.19 -18.63 12.64
CA ASN A 229 13.37 -20.09 12.61
C ASN A 229 13.76 -20.62 11.22
N ASP A 230 13.90 -19.77 10.19
CA ASP A 230 14.29 -20.20 8.84
C ASP A 230 15.81 -20.06 8.63
N GLU A 231 16.51 -21.17 8.81
CA GLU A 231 17.97 -21.28 8.63
C GLU A 231 18.44 -20.99 7.19
N SER A 232 17.55 -20.90 6.19
CA SER A 232 17.95 -20.54 4.83
C SER A 232 18.11 -19.03 4.59
N LEU A 233 17.70 -18.18 5.55
CA LEU A 233 17.71 -16.72 5.37
C LEU A 233 19.07 -16.08 5.59
N SER A 234 19.33 -14.98 4.89
CA SER A 234 20.49 -14.15 5.13
C SER A 234 20.34 -13.33 6.42
N ASP A 235 21.44 -13.16 7.14
CA ASP A 235 21.51 -12.28 8.30
C ASP A 235 21.16 -10.81 7.97
N GLY A 236 20.55 -10.11 8.93
CA GLY A 236 20.20 -8.70 8.82
C GLY A 236 18.96 -8.39 7.97
N LEU A 237 18.08 -9.36 7.75
CA LEU A 237 16.80 -9.14 7.05
C LEU A 237 15.92 -8.19 7.87
N LYS A 238 15.50 -7.08 7.25
CA LYS A 238 14.59 -6.11 7.88
C LYS A 238 13.17 -6.35 7.41
N ILE A 239 12.28 -6.60 8.36
CA ILE A 239 10.83 -6.65 8.11
C ILE A 239 10.16 -5.46 8.80
N SER A 240 9.25 -4.80 8.11
CA SER A 240 8.52 -3.66 8.66
C SER A 240 7.02 -3.76 8.43
N GLY A 241 6.26 -3.27 9.40
CA GLY A 241 4.82 -3.07 9.33
C GLY A 241 4.46 -1.66 9.82
N TYR A 242 3.17 -1.34 9.84
CA TYR A 242 2.71 -0.02 10.27
C TYR A 242 1.58 -0.11 11.29
N HIS A 243 1.63 0.79 12.27
CA HIS A 243 0.55 1.06 13.21
C HIS A 243 -0.51 1.95 12.55
N GLY A 244 -1.76 1.79 12.98
CA GLY A 244 -2.86 2.65 12.61
C GLY A 244 -3.44 2.40 11.21
N TYR A 245 -4.49 3.16 10.91
CA TYR A 245 -5.28 3.02 9.68
C TYR A 245 -4.71 3.90 8.58
N GLY A 246 -4.68 3.38 7.35
CA GLY A 246 -4.33 4.18 6.18
C GLY A 246 -5.35 5.29 5.99
N VAL A 247 -4.88 6.53 5.91
CA VAL A 247 -5.72 7.69 5.59
C VAL A 247 -5.46 8.07 4.15
N HIS A 248 -6.55 8.18 3.40
CA HIS A 248 -6.53 8.65 2.02
C HIS A 248 -7.23 10.01 1.96
N TYR A 249 -6.66 10.88 1.12
CA TYR A 249 -7.14 12.19 0.68
C TYR A 249 -8.45 12.72 1.31
N GLY A 250 -8.30 13.69 2.20
CA GLY A 250 -9.27 14.76 2.43
C GLY A 250 -8.63 16.08 1.97
N GLN A 251 -9.43 17.07 1.60
CA GLN A 251 -8.97 18.35 1.02
C GLN A 251 -7.90 19.07 1.89
N GLU A 252 -7.82 18.77 3.18
CA GLU A 252 -6.81 19.34 4.10
C GLU A 252 -5.43 18.65 4.03
N LEU A 253 -5.36 17.42 3.50
CA LEU A 253 -4.15 16.61 3.44
C LEU A 253 -3.85 16.23 1.99
N PHE A 254 -3.27 17.18 1.26
CA PHE A 254 -2.79 16.90 -0.09
C PHE A 254 -1.79 15.71 -0.06
N PRO A 255 -1.87 14.75 -0.99
CA PRO A 255 -1.19 13.44 -0.89
C PRO A 255 0.30 13.51 -1.25
N TYR A 256 1.03 14.49 -0.71
CA TYR A 256 2.49 14.53 -0.82
C TYR A 256 3.14 13.42 0.00
N SER A 257 2.43 12.78 0.92
CA SER A 257 2.92 11.64 1.70
C SER A 257 1.81 10.60 1.86
N HIS A 258 2.18 9.40 2.30
CA HIS A 258 1.18 8.47 2.85
C HIS A 258 0.94 8.82 4.31
N TYR A 259 -0.30 8.72 4.74
CA TYR A 259 -0.72 9.08 6.08
C TYR A 259 -1.32 7.89 6.82
N ARG A 260 -1.24 7.97 8.14
CA ARG A 260 -1.86 7.03 9.07
C ARG A 260 -2.64 7.81 10.11
N SER A 261 -3.82 7.32 10.46
CA SER A 261 -4.55 7.80 11.64
C SER A 261 -4.16 6.96 12.84
N THR A 262 -3.87 7.63 13.96
CA THR A 262 -3.68 6.98 15.26
C THR A 262 -4.98 6.88 16.07
N SER A 263 -6.08 7.46 15.58
CA SER A 263 -7.42 7.40 16.17
C SER A 263 -8.42 6.63 15.30
N ILE A 264 -9.49 6.13 15.93
CA ILE A 264 -10.71 5.65 15.27
C ILE A 264 -11.92 6.44 15.80
N PRO A 265 -12.78 7.01 14.93
CA PRO A 265 -12.61 7.13 13.48
C PRO A 265 -11.40 8.00 13.14
N ALA A 266 -10.94 7.94 11.89
CA ALA A 266 -9.80 8.74 11.46
C ALA A 266 -10.12 10.24 11.52
N ASP A 267 -9.16 11.03 12.01
CA ASP A 267 -9.31 12.46 12.28
C ASP A 267 -8.02 13.21 11.90
N PRO A 268 -8.07 14.41 11.26
CA PRO A 268 -6.86 15.14 10.84
C PRO A 268 -5.88 15.44 11.96
N GLU A 269 -6.37 15.79 13.16
CA GLU A 269 -5.51 16.15 14.31
C GLU A 269 -4.62 14.97 14.74
N HIS A 270 -5.11 13.75 14.51
CA HIS A 270 -4.45 12.50 14.85
C HIS A 270 -3.91 11.78 13.61
N THR A 271 -3.78 12.50 12.49
CA THR A 271 -3.23 11.98 11.24
C THR A 271 -1.76 12.36 11.10
N VAL A 272 -0.91 11.35 10.99
CA VAL A 272 0.54 11.50 10.93
C VAL A 272 1.13 10.85 9.68
N LYS A 273 2.36 11.20 9.31
CA LYS A 273 3.07 10.54 8.19
C LYS A 273 3.20 9.04 8.46
N ARG A 274 2.90 8.19 7.47
CA ARG A 274 3.06 6.72 7.57
C ARG A 274 4.43 6.29 8.11
N SER A 275 5.49 7.02 7.75
CA SER A 275 6.84 6.73 8.22
C SER A 275 7.04 6.86 9.73
N SER A 276 6.27 7.70 10.43
CA SER A 276 6.36 7.83 11.89
C SER A 276 5.68 6.68 12.64
N GLN A 277 4.81 5.92 11.96
CA GLN A 277 4.07 4.79 12.51
C GLN A 277 4.64 3.44 12.07
N LYS A 278 5.90 3.42 11.61
CA LYS A 278 6.55 2.21 11.11
C LYS A 278 7.22 1.46 12.26
N LYS A 279 6.87 0.18 12.43
CA LYS A 279 7.60 -0.76 13.28
C LYS A 279 8.51 -1.62 12.41
N THR A 280 9.77 -1.79 12.82
CA THR A 280 10.77 -2.59 12.08
C THR A 280 11.40 -3.60 13.03
N PHE A 281 11.53 -4.84 12.57
CA PHE A 281 12.40 -5.85 13.17
C PHE A 281 13.58 -6.13 12.25
N ILE A 282 14.71 -6.46 12.85
CA ILE A 282 15.89 -6.98 12.16
C ILE A 282 16.00 -8.43 12.61
N ILE A 283 15.96 -9.34 11.64
CA ILE A 283 16.16 -10.76 11.85
C ILE A 283 17.68 -10.96 11.79
N ASN A 284 18.27 -11.25 12.96
CA ASN A 284 19.67 -11.61 13.05
C ASN A 284 19.76 -13.09 13.37
N LYS A 285 20.75 -13.77 12.78
CA LYS A 285 21.11 -15.11 13.22
C LYS A 285 22.08 -14.99 14.38
N GLU A 286 21.82 -15.72 15.46
CA GLU A 286 22.84 -15.93 16.48
C GLU A 286 23.98 -16.70 15.82
N LEU A 287 25.19 -16.13 15.87
CA LEU A 287 26.41 -16.83 15.49
C LEU A 287 26.74 -17.74 16.67
N ASP A 288 26.57 -19.04 16.49
CA ASP A 288 27.13 -20.06 17.38
C ASP A 288 28.68 -20.00 17.38
#